data_AF-A0A1G9WN29-F1
#
_entry.id   AF-A0A1G9WN29-F1
#
_cell.length_a   1.000
_cell.length_b   1.000
_cell.length_c   1.000
_cell.angle_alpha   90.00
_cell.angle_beta   90.00
_cell.angle_gamma   90.00
#
_symmetry.space_group_name_H-M   'P 1'
#
loop_
_entity.id
_entity.type
_entity.pdbx_description
1 polymer ?
#
loop_
_entity_poly.entity_id
_entity_poly.type
_entity_poly.pdbx_seq_one_letter_code
_entity_poly.pdbx_strand_id
1 'polypeptide(L)'
;MNLLHKKGQGIVEFGIVLMLAIPFVFVVYFVFIFGYYYTTVASLARESARELSVQTTSTMSTARDAIITRKTNGNTLLGSYYVWNPTKGIQPGTPDAFMYTYYSNSSTTSSSSTGTTSSTTSTTGDAYVTVTMTATKTQSGLNDIFSILPNTIKATSTMYWEGSTSSSQ
;
A
#
# COMPACT_ATOMS: atom_id res chain seq x y z
N MET A 1 31.60 4.25 -54.54
CA MET A 1 30.47 5.11 -54.16
C MET A 1 29.55 4.50 -53.08
N ASN A 2 29.98 3.46 -52.32
CA ASN A 2 29.11 2.69 -51.41
C ASN A 2 29.37 2.92 -49.90
N LEU A 3 30.31 3.79 -49.53
CA LEU A 3 30.66 4.05 -48.12
C LEU A 3 29.83 5.17 -47.47
N LEU A 4 29.33 6.13 -48.26
CA LEU A 4 28.47 7.22 -47.78
C LEU A 4 27.05 6.73 -47.45
N HIS A 5 26.47 5.86 -48.29
CA HIS A 5 25.14 5.29 -48.05
C HIS A 5 25.07 4.39 -46.79
N LYS A 6 26.13 3.62 -46.51
CA LYS A 6 26.20 2.77 -45.30
C LYS A 6 26.22 3.58 -44.00
N LYS A 7 26.82 4.78 -44.00
CA LYS A 7 26.83 5.69 -42.84
C LYS A 7 25.48 6.38 -42.62
N GLY A 8 24.78 6.71 -43.71
CA GLY A 8 23.43 7.30 -43.65
C GLY A 8 22.35 6.31 -43.18
N GLN A 9 22.47 5.04 -43.54
CA GLN A 9 21.54 4.01 -43.06
C GLN A 9 21.67 3.79 -41.55
N GLY A 10 22.90 3.75 -41.03
CA GLY A 10 23.13 3.53 -39.59
C GLY A 10 22.56 4.63 -38.69
N ILE A 11 22.55 5.89 -39.14
CA ILE A 11 21.97 6.98 -38.33
C ILE A 11 20.43 6.97 -38.32
N VAL A 12 19.81 6.48 -39.40
CA VAL A 12 18.35 6.32 -39.49
C VAL A 12 17.89 5.15 -38.62
N GLU A 13 18.58 4.01 -38.68
CA GLU A 13 18.29 2.85 -37.81
C GLU A 13 18.46 3.19 -36.34
N PHE A 14 19.53 3.92 -35.97
CA PHE A 14 19.74 4.39 -34.61
C PHE A 14 18.63 5.35 -34.16
N GLY A 15 18.20 6.28 -35.02
CA GLY A 15 17.10 7.21 -34.72
C GLY A 15 15.79 6.49 -34.42
N ILE A 16 15.44 5.47 -35.22
CA ILE A 16 14.22 4.67 -35.02
C ILE A 16 14.32 3.85 -33.73
N VAL A 17 15.44 3.17 -33.49
CA VAL A 17 15.66 2.38 -32.28
C VAL A 17 15.63 3.26 -31.03
N LEU A 18 16.27 4.43 -31.06
CA LEU A 18 16.25 5.38 -29.95
C LEU A 18 14.83 5.89 -29.66
N MET A 19 14.06 6.22 -30.71
CA MET A 19 12.69 6.70 -30.56
C MET A 19 11.78 5.62 -29.94
N LEU A 20 12.02 4.33 -30.23
CA LEU A 20 11.30 3.21 -29.60
C LEU A 20 11.82 2.87 -28.20
N ALA A 21 13.12 3.05 -27.95
CA ALA A 21 13.76 2.73 -26.67
C ALA A 21 13.34 3.70 -25.56
N ILE A 22 13.16 4.99 -25.87
CA ILE A 22 12.76 6.02 -24.90
C ILE A 22 11.43 5.66 -24.20
N PRO A 23 10.30 5.45 -24.89
CA PRO A 23 9.04 5.10 -24.24
C PRO A 23 9.13 3.76 -23.51
N PHE A 24 9.92 2.80 -24.01
CA PHE A 24 10.14 1.53 -23.32
C PHE A 24 10.82 1.72 -21.96
N VAL A 25 11.88 2.52 -21.90
CA VAL A 25 12.57 2.86 -20.64
C VAL A 25 11.61 3.53 -19.67
N PHE A 26 10.75 4.44 -20.14
CA PHE A 26 9.72 5.05 -19.30
C PHE A 26 8.75 4.02 -18.73
N VAL A 27 8.19 3.14 -19.57
CA VAL A 27 7.25 2.10 -19.11
C VAL A 27 7.90 1.20 -18.07
N VAL A 28 9.12 0.74 -18.32
CA VAL A 28 9.88 -0.09 -17.38
C VAL A 28 10.11 0.66 -16.06
N TYR A 29 10.52 1.92 -16.12
CA TYR A 29 10.70 2.79 -14.95
C TYR A 29 9.41 2.92 -14.13
N PHE A 30 8.26 3.15 -14.77
CA PHE A 30 6.97 3.24 -14.09
C PHE A 30 6.59 1.93 -13.38
N VAL A 31 6.81 0.78 -14.03
CA VAL A 31 6.54 -0.53 -13.44
C VAL A 31 7.41 -0.76 -12.21
N PHE A 32 8.70 -0.46 -12.28
CA PHE A 32 9.61 -0.62 -11.13
C PHE A 32 9.24 0.30 -9.97
N ILE A 33 8.92 1.57 -10.24
CA ILE A 33 8.46 2.50 -9.21
C ILE A 33 7.17 1.99 -8.58
N PHE A 34 6.16 1.69 -9.38
CA PHE A 34 4.88 1.23 -8.86
C PHE A 34 5.04 -0.05 -8.02
N GLY A 35 5.83 -1.02 -8.50
CA GLY A 35 6.16 -2.24 -7.79
C GLY A 35 6.91 -1.98 -6.47
N TYR A 36 7.88 -1.06 -6.46
CA TYR A 36 8.59 -0.67 -5.24
C TYR A 36 7.64 -0.09 -4.18
N TYR A 37 6.77 0.85 -4.56
CA TYR A 37 5.78 1.43 -3.65
C TYR A 37 4.76 0.38 -3.18
N TYR A 38 4.28 -0.47 -4.08
CA TYR A 38 3.33 -1.54 -3.74
C TYR A 38 3.93 -2.55 -2.74
N THR A 39 5.14 -3.04 -3.01
CA THR A 39 5.83 -3.99 -2.12
C THR A 39 6.12 -3.39 -0.75
N THR A 40 6.41 -2.09 -0.68
CA THR A 40 6.60 -1.37 0.57
C THR A 40 5.31 -1.32 1.39
N VAL A 41 4.19 -0.91 0.78
CA VAL A 41 2.87 -0.88 1.44
C VAL A 41 2.40 -2.28 1.84
N ALA A 42 2.67 -3.29 1.01
CA ALA A 42 2.36 -4.69 1.30
C ALA A 42 3.17 -5.24 2.48
N SER A 43 4.47 -4.91 2.55
CA SER A 43 5.32 -5.30 3.67
C SER A 43 4.86 -4.63 4.97
N LEU A 44 4.49 -3.35 4.90
CA LEU A 44 3.94 -2.61 6.03
C LEU A 44 2.62 -3.22 6.53
N ALA A 45 1.72 -3.57 5.60
CA ALA A 45 0.45 -4.23 5.92
C ALA A 45 0.70 -5.59 6.59
N ARG A 46 1.63 -6.38 6.05
CA ARG A 46 1.98 -7.71 6.57
C ARG A 46 2.58 -7.66 7.97
N GLU A 47 3.53 -6.76 8.19
CA GLU A 47 4.17 -6.60 9.50
C GLU A 47 3.16 -6.11 10.55
N SER A 48 2.30 -5.16 10.16
CA SER A 48 1.25 -4.63 11.03
C SER A 48 0.18 -5.69 11.33
N ALA A 49 -0.17 -6.54 10.36
CA ALA A 49 -1.09 -7.67 10.57
C ALA A 49 -0.51 -8.69 11.55
N ARG A 50 0.78 -9.00 11.43
CA ARG A 50 1.48 -9.90 12.37
C ARG A 50 1.53 -9.35 13.79
N GLU A 51 1.73 -8.04 13.92
CA GLU A 51 1.78 -7.41 15.24
C GLU A 51 0.39 -7.28 15.88
N LEU A 52 -0.65 -7.04 15.07
CA LEU A 52 -2.03 -7.02 15.56
C LEU A 52 -2.59 -8.40 15.84
N SER A 53 -2.10 -9.45 15.15
CA SER A 53 -2.62 -10.80 15.32
C SER A 53 -2.31 -11.41 16.69
N VAL A 54 -1.28 -10.91 17.39
CA VAL A 54 -0.90 -11.36 18.73
C VAL A 54 -1.56 -10.55 19.86
N GLN A 55 -2.32 -9.51 19.52
CA GLN A 55 -2.95 -8.62 20.49
C GLN A 55 -4.31 -9.17 20.94
N THR A 56 -4.69 -8.84 22.17
CA THR A 56 -6.05 -9.07 22.64
C THR A 56 -6.99 -8.06 22.01
N THR A 57 -8.27 -8.42 21.90
CA THR A 57 -9.30 -7.55 21.30
C THR A 57 -9.42 -6.21 22.02
N SER A 58 -9.15 -6.16 23.33
CA SER A 58 -9.19 -4.94 24.14
C SER A 58 -8.01 -3.99 23.90
N THR A 59 -6.85 -4.51 23.46
CA THR A 59 -5.64 -3.70 23.23
C THR A 59 -5.37 -3.40 21.75
N MET A 60 -6.13 -3.98 20.83
CA MET A 60 -5.94 -3.82 19.37
C MET A 60 -5.89 -2.36 18.91
N SER A 61 -6.76 -1.48 19.46
CA SER A 61 -6.74 -0.06 19.09
C SER A 61 -5.45 0.62 19.56
N THR A 62 -5.03 0.36 20.80
CA THR A 62 -3.79 0.92 21.36
C THR A 62 -2.56 0.40 20.60
N ALA A 63 -2.55 -0.89 20.25
CA ALA A 63 -1.48 -1.50 19.47
C ALA A 63 -1.41 -0.90 18.05
N ARG A 64 -2.55 -0.68 17.39
CA ARG A 64 -2.62 0.05 16.12
C ARG A 64 -1.96 1.43 16.24
N ASP A 65 -2.34 2.21 17.25
CA ASP A 65 -1.85 3.58 17.38
C ASP A 65 -0.34 3.62 17.68
N ALA A 66 0.16 2.63 18.41
CA ALA A 66 1.60 2.42 18.60
C ALA A 66 2.32 2.06 17.29
N ILE A 67 1.75 1.17 16.48
CA ILE A 67 2.26 0.82 15.14
C ILE A 67 2.32 2.06 14.26
N ILE A 68 1.22 2.84 14.21
CA ILE A 68 1.14 4.09 13.46
C ILE A 68 2.25 5.04 13.88
N THR A 69 2.39 5.29 15.18
CA THR A 69 3.41 6.20 15.72
C THR A 69 4.82 5.76 15.32
N ARG A 70 5.15 4.48 15.53
CA ARG A 70 6.48 3.93 15.21
C ARG A 70 6.78 3.96 13.71
N LYS A 71 5.81 3.59 12.89
CA LYS A 71 5.97 3.51 11.43
C LYS A 71 5.95 4.88 10.76
N THR A 72 5.28 5.88 11.33
CA THR A 72 5.25 7.25 10.79
C THR A 72 6.53 8.01 11.16
N ASN A 73 7.07 7.81 12.36
CA ASN A 73 8.31 8.47 12.80
C ASN A 73 9.57 7.85 12.16
N GLY A 74 9.49 6.61 11.65
CA GLY A 74 10.63 5.86 11.12
C GLY A 74 10.67 5.66 9.60
N ASN A 75 9.57 5.86 8.86
CA ASN A 75 9.52 5.54 7.42
C ASN A 75 9.46 6.77 6.52
N THR A 76 10.63 7.16 6.01
CA THR A 76 10.79 7.99 4.80
C THR A 76 10.66 7.19 3.49
N LEU A 77 10.39 5.87 3.57
CA LEU A 77 10.31 4.96 2.42
C LEU A 77 9.21 5.33 1.41
N LEU A 78 8.18 6.04 1.88
CA LEU A 78 7.02 6.49 1.11
C LEU A 78 7.01 8.03 1.10
N GLY A 79 7.89 8.64 0.29
CA GLY A 79 8.11 10.09 0.31
C GLY A 79 7.90 10.79 -1.02
N SER A 80 8.37 10.21 -2.13
CA SER A 80 8.45 10.94 -3.40
C SER A 80 7.18 10.90 -4.22
N TYR A 81 6.57 9.73 -4.42
CA TYR A 81 5.38 9.57 -5.28
C TYR A 81 4.13 9.12 -4.54
N TYR A 82 4.27 8.21 -3.58
CA TYR A 82 3.20 7.82 -2.67
C TYR A 82 3.66 8.06 -1.25
N VAL A 83 2.74 8.61 -0.45
CA VAL A 83 2.92 8.85 0.97
C VAL A 83 1.86 8.05 1.71
N TRP A 84 2.30 7.26 2.67
CA TRP A 84 1.41 6.68 3.65
C TRP A 84 1.31 7.64 4.83
N ASN A 85 0.11 8.19 5.03
CA ASN A 85 -0.14 9.14 6.10
C ASN A 85 -1.40 8.72 6.89
N PRO A 86 -1.25 8.00 8.00
CA PRO A 86 -2.36 7.54 8.83
C PRO A 86 -3.04 8.66 9.63
N THR A 87 -2.44 9.85 9.73
CA THR A 87 -3.06 11.00 10.42
C THR A 87 -3.97 11.82 9.50
N LYS A 88 -3.80 11.71 8.17
CA LYS A 88 -4.67 12.36 7.17
C LYS A 88 -6.01 11.65 6.93
N GLY A 89 -6.20 10.43 7.44
CA GLY A 89 -7.45 9.66 7.40
C GLY A 89 -8.60 10.21 8.27
N ILE A 90 -8.56 11.50 8.61
CA ILE A 90 -9.59 12.23 9.38
C ILE A 90 -10.29 13.29 8.50
N GLN A 91 -9.84 13.51 7.26
CA GLN A 91 -10.52 14.43 6.33
C GLN A 91 -11.65 13.73 5.55
N PRO A 92 -12.86 14.31 5.49
CA PRO A 92 -13.97 13.76 4.70
C PRO A 92 -13.55 13.49 3.24
N GLY A 93 -13.79 12.27 2.76
CA GLY A 93 -13.45 11.85 1.39
C GLY A 93 -12.04 11.31 1.18
N THR A 94 -11.19 11.25 2.21
CA THR A 94 -9.86 10.61 2.13
C THR A 94 -9.96 9.15 2.60
N PRO A 95 -9.46 8.16 1.83
CA PRO A 95 -9.45 6.78 2.30
C PRO A 95 -8.52 6.62 3.52
N ASP A 96 -8.97 5.85 4.52
CA ASP A 96 -8.19 5.56 5.72
C ASP A 96 -6.88 4.85 5.34
N ALA A 97 -5.76 5.39 5.84
CA ALA A 97 -4.43 4.88 5.53
C ALA A 97 -4.11 3.59 6.32
N PHE A 98 -4.80 3.34 7.43
CA PHE A 98 -4.64 2.13 8.23
C PHE A 98 -6.02 1.66 8.71
N MET A 99 -6.54 0.64 8.04
CA MET A 99 -7.75 -0.08 8.45
C MET A 99 -7.41 -1.47 8.96
N TYR A 100 -8.10 -1.94 10.00
CA TYR A 100 -8.04 -3.34 10.41
C TYR A 100 -9.43 -3.89 10.70
N THR A 101 -9.59 -5.17 10.39
CA THR A 101 -10.79 -5.93 10.73
C THR A 101 -10.38 -7.20 11.44
N TYR A 102 -11.00 -7.41 12.59
CA TYR A 102 -10.89 -8.64 13.36
C TYR A 102 -12.14 -9.48 13.15
N TYR A 103 -11.94 -10.75 12.82
CA TYR A 103 -12.99 -11.74 12.70
C TYR A 103 -12.81 -12.79 13.80
N SER A 104 -13.77 -12.85 14.71
CA SER A 104 -13.86 -13.92 15.71
C SER A 104 -14.98 -14.89 15.37
N ASN A 105 -14.90 -16.10 15.94
CA ASN A 105 -15.96 -17.12 15.86
C ASN A 105 -17.34 -16.63 16.35
N SER A 106 -17.43 -15.50 17.04
CA SER A 106 -18.68 -15.00 17.63
C SER A 106 -19.09 -13.62 17.11
N SER A 107 -18.22 -12.86 16.44
CA SER A 107 -18.48 -11.47 16.02
C SER A 107 -17.38 -10.93 15.09
N THR A 108 -17.77 -10.09 14.12
CA THR A 108 -16.84 -9.24 13.33
C THR A 108 -16.68 -7.88 14.03
N THR A 109 -15.45 -7.50 14.35
CA THR A 109 -15.12 -6.15 14.82
C THR A 109 -14.27 -5.46 13.75
N SER A 110 -14.92 -4.62 12.94
CA SER A 110 -14.24 -3.74 11.97
C SER A 110 -13.93 -2.40 12.63
N SER A 111 -12.66 -2.01 12.66
CA SER A 111 -12.22 -0.74 13.22
C SER A 111 -11.48 0.06 12.16
N SER A 112 -12.15 1.07 11.63
CA SER A 112 -11.58 2.12 10.77
C SER A 112 -11.48 3.44 11.55
N SER A 113 -10.57 4.32 11.14
CA SER A 113 -10.42 5.68 11.69
C SER A 113 -11.70 6.52 11.60
N THR A 114 -12.64 6.10 10.76
CA THR A 114 -13.99 6.64 10.67
C THR A 114 -14.95 5.53 11.08
N GLY A 115 -15.62 5.67 12.22
CA GLY A 115 -16.46 4.62 12.80
C GLY A 115 -17.50 4.11 11.80
N THR A 116 -17.31 2.90 11.30
CA THR A 116 -18.38 2.10 10.70
C THR A 116 -18.01 0.63 10.86
N THR A 117 -18.48 0.05 11.96
CA THR A 117 -18.43 -1.39 12.22
C THR A 117 -19.39 -2.08 11.25
N SER A 118 -18.89 -2.53 10.10
CA SER A 118 -19.67 -3.45 9.25
C SER A 118 -19.47 -4.86 9.80
N SER A 119 -20.55 -5.45 10.31
CA SER A 119 -20.65 -6.83 10.78
C SER A 119 -21.26 -7.69 9.67
N THR A 120 -20.56 -8.74 9.28
CA THR A 120 -21.08 -9.78 8.38
C THR A 120 -20.88 -11.13 9.05
N THR A 121 -21.98 -11.82 9.31
CA THR A 121 -22.05 -13.08 10.06
C THR A 121 -21.73 -14.29 9.19
N SER A 122 -21.19 -15.35 9.81
CA SER A 122 -20.84 -16.69 9.30
C SER A 122 -19.53 -16.79 8.52
N THR A 123 -18.64 -17.76 8.75
CA THR A 123 -18.84 -19.21 8.95
C THR A 123 -17.68 -19.78 9.77
N THR A 124 -17.89 -20.91 10.45
CA THR A 124 -16.91 -21.72 11.22
C THR A 124 -15.51 -21.72 10.60
N GLY A 125 -14.58 -21.00 11.21
CA GLY A 125 -13.19 -20.89 10.75
C GLY A 125 -12.32 -20.22 11.80
N ASP A 126 -11.03 -20.53 11.78
CA ASP A 126 -10.07 -19.95 12.73
C ASP A 126 -10.12 -18.42 12.71
N ALA A 127 -10.00 -17.79 13.88
CA ALA A 127 -10.04 -16.33 13.98
C ALA A 127 -8.86 -15.70 13.22
N TYR A 128 -9.10 -14.52 12.61
CA TYR A 128 -8.09 -13.84 11.81
C TYR A 128 -8.19 -12.31 11.90
N VAL A 129 -7.07 -11.65 11.64
CA VAL A 129 -6.95 -10.20 11.53
C VAL A 129 -6.56 -9.86 10.11
N THR A 130 -7.31 -8.93 9.50
CA THR A 130 -7.00 -8.37 8.19
C THR A 130 -6.61 -6.91 8.37
N VAL A 131 -5.45 -6.52 7.84
CA VAL A 131 -4.96 -5.14 7.83
C VAL A 131 -4.88 -4.65 6.39
N THR A 132 -5.48 -3.50 6.13
CA THR A 132 -5.40 -2.80 4.85
C THR A 132 -4.63 -1.51 5.03
N MET A 133 -3.54 -1.37 4.28
CA MET A 133 -2.75 -0.15 4.21
C MET A 133 -3.07 0.58 2.91
N THR A 134 -3.31 1.89 3.01
CA THR A 134 -3.53 2.75 1.85
C THR A 134 -2.49 3.87 1.81
N ALA A 135 -1.68 3.92 0.75
CA ALA A 135 -0.82 5.06 0.46
C ALA A 135 -1.47 5.92 -0.62
N THR A 136 -1.35 7.24 -0.49
CA THR A 136 -1.93 8.21 -1.41
C THR A 136 -0.84 8.88 -2.23
N LYS A 137 -1.15 9.19 -3.48
CA LYS A 137 -0.22 9.88 -4.38
C LYS A 137 0.06 11.30 -3.87
N THR A 138 1.33 11.68 -3.81
CA THR A 138 1.76 13.04 -3.43
C THR A 138 1.43 14.02 -4.57
N GLN A 139 0.77 15.14 -4.26
CA GLN A 139 0.34 16.16 -5.24
C GLN A 139 1.43 17.18 -5.64
N SER A 140 2.71 16.94 -5.37
CA SER A 140 3.73 17.97 -5.55
C SER A 140 4.59 17.76 -6.81
N GLY A 141 4.54 18.74 -7.72
CA GLY A 141 5.63 19.09 -8.64
C GLY A 141 5.59 18.55 -10.08
N LEU A 142 4.94 17.42 -10.37
CA LEU A 142 4.92 16.78 -11.71
C LEU A 142 3.54 16.17 -12.07
N ASN A 143 2.46 16.84 -11.66
CA ASN A 143 1.11 16.25 -11.56
C ASN A 143 0.52 15.67 -12.87
N ASP A 144 0.96 16.12 -14.05
CA ASP A 144 0.36 15.66 -15.33
C ASP A 144 1.01 14.41 -15.94
N ILE A 145 2.34 14.24 -15.81
CA ILE A 145 3.05 13.13 -16.46
C ILE A 145 2.81 11.81 -15.72
N PHE A 146 2.54 11.88 -14.41
CA PHE A 146 2.22 10.72 -13.57
C PHE A 146 0.72 10.47 -13.43
N SER A 147 -0.13 11.11 -14.24
CA SER A 147 -1.59 10.88 -14.25
C SER A 147 -1.97 9.42 -14.57
N ILE A 148 -1.07 8.68 -15.23
CA ILE A 148 -1.22 7.24 -15.50
C ILE A 148 -1.12 6.37 -14.24
N LEU A 149 -0.48 6.86 -13.17
CA LEU A 149 -0.41 6.15 -11.91
C LEU A 149 -1.70 6.38 -11.10
N PRO A 150 -2.22 5.34 -10.43
CA PRO A 150 -3.44 5.47 -9.64
C PRO A 150 -3.26 6.47 -8.49
N ASN A 151 -4.36 7.09 -8.06
CA ASN A 151 -4.32 8.06 -6.96
C ASN A 151 -3.99 7.41 -5.60
N THR A 152 -4.22 6.11 -5.47
CA THR A 152 -3.96 5.34 -4.25
C THR A 152 -3.40 3.97 -4.55
N ILE A 153 -2.50 3.50 -3.71
CA ILE A 153 -2.08 2.09 -3.66
C ILE A 153 -2.61 1.49 -2.37
N LYS A 154 -3.23 0.31 -2.49
CA LYS A 154 -3.73 -0.46 -1.35
C LYS A 154 -3.03 -1.81 -1.30
N ALA A 155 -2.64 -2.23 -0.10
CA ALA A 155 -2.22 -3.60 0.14
C ALA A 155 -2.93 -4.14 1.37
N THR A 156 -3.38 -5.39 1.27
CA THR A 156 -4.12 -6.08 2.32
C THR A 156 -3.34 -7.31 2.74
N SER A 157 -3.22 -7.53 4.04
CA SER A 157 -2.64 -8.74 4.60
C SER A 157 -3.55 -9.32 5.66
N THR A 158 -3.74 -10.63 5.61
CA THR A 158 -4.52 -11.39 6.59
C THR A 158 -3.59 -12.33 7.35
N MET A 159 -3.76 -12.40 8.67
CA MET A 159 -3.01 -13.28 9.56
C MET A 159 -3.99 -14.00 10.48
N TYR A 160 -3.69 -15.26 10.81
CA TYR A 160 -4.40 -15.96 11.87
C TYR A 160 -4.22 -15.22 13.19
N TRP A 161 -5.31 -15.10 13.95
CA TRP A 161 -5.30 -14.46 15.24
C TRP A 161 -4.80 -15.44 16.31
N GLU A 162 -3.75 -15.05 17.02
CA GLU A 162 -3.13 -15.80 18.10
C GLU A 162 -3.35 -15.12 19.47
N GLY A 163 -4.03 -13.98 19.48
CA GLY A 163 -4.35 -13.26 20.70
C GLY A 163 -5.29 -14.06 21.60
N SER A 164 -5.13 -13.89 22.91
CA SER A 164 -6.06 -14.48 23.87
C SER A 164 -7.36 -13.67 23.92
N THR A 165 -8.50 -14.34 23.89
CA THR A 165 -9.72 -13.77 24.45
C THR A 165 -9.48 -13.66 25.95
N SER A 166 -9.44 -12.45 26.51
CA SER A 166 -9.42 -12.29 27.97
C SER A 166 -10.71 -12.89 28.53
N SER A 167 -10.67 -14.16 28.93
CA SER A 167 -11.70 -14.75 29.78
C SER A 167 -11.56 -14.09 31.14
N SER A 168 -12.46 -13.15 31.43
CA SER A 168 -12.60 -12.57 32.76
C SER A 168 -12.74 -13.71 33.79
N GLN A 169 -11.78 -13.80 34.71
CA GLN A 169 -12.00 -14.41 36.03
C GLN A 169 -12.60 -13.36 36.96
#